data_AF-A0A7S0URI2-F1
#
_entry.id   AF-A0A7S0URI2-F1
#
_cell.length_a   1.000
_cell.length_b   1.000
_cell.length_c   1.000
_cell.angle_alpha   90.00
_cell.angle_beta   90.00
_cell.angle_gamma   90.00
#
_symmetry.space_group_name_H-M   'P 1'
#
loop_
_entity.id
_entity.type
_entity.pdbx_description
1 polymer ?
#
loop_
_entity_poly.entity_id
_entity_poly.type
_entity_poly.pdbx_seq_one_letter_code
_entity_poly.pdbx_strand_id
1 'polypeptide(L)'
;SSSSSSSSSSFSSSSSSSSSPSTSLSIPPFPTSIPPPPTSNPPPPTSVPHWATHKPLAALGLPMAAVALIDNEASKGLPGEESNLLVMPTWEEADDLGEAAFEILVRELLALPIGVDMRVECRRIGAMAAAAHVADETAVEKRRLEKEQKLERRG
;
A
#
# COMPACT_ATOMS: atom_id res chain seq x y z
N SER A 1 -3.20 -35.26 34.74
CA SER A 1 -4.65 -35.32 34.53
C SER A 1 -4.97 -34.75 33.17
N SER A 2 -5.47 -35.61 32.32
CA SER A 2 -5.76 -35.44 30.89
C SER A 2 -7.04 -34.64 30.69
N SER A 3 -7.13 -33.80 29.65
CA SER A 3 -8.40 -33.38 29.03
C SER A 3 -8.12 -32.81 27.64
N SER A 4 -8.19 -33.68 26.65
CA SER A 4 -8.26 -33.35 25.23
C SER A 4 -9.74 -33.29 24.83
N SER A 5 -10.15 -32.22 24.15
CA SER A 5 -11.49 -32.08 23.57
C SER A 5 -11.37 -31.78 22.08
N SER A 6 -11.64 -32.80 21.30
CA SER A 6 -11.77 -32.79 19.84
C SER A 6 -13.15 -32.28 19.46
N SER A 7 -13.26 -31.44 18.44
CA SER A 7 -14.54 -31.08 17.83
C SER A 7 -14.40 -31.05 16.33
N SER A 8 -15.01 -32.05 15.71
CA SER A 8 -15.14 -32.25 14.27
C SER A 8 -16.46 -31.66 13.80
N SER A 9 -16.44 -30.84 12.75
CA SER A 9 -17.64 -30.42 12.04
C SER A 9 -17.45 -30.58 10.54
N SER A 10 -18.33 -31.41 9.98
CA SER A 10 -18.51 -31.70 8.56
C SER A 10 -19.32 -30.58 7.89
N PHE A 11 -19.02 -30.25 6.64
CA PHE A 11 -19.90 -29.41 5.82
C PHE A 11 -20.06 -30.00 4.42
N SER A 12 -21.31 -30.00 3.99
CA SER A 12 -21.86 -30.70 2.85
C SER A 12 -21.63 -29.95 1.54
N SER A 13 -21.22 -30.69 0.51
CA SER A 13 -21.14 -30.23 -0.87
C SER A 13 -22.55 -30.10 -1.46
N SER A 14 -22.87 -28.95 -2.05
CA SER A 14 -24.08 -28.77 -2.86
C SER A 14 -23.67 -28.37 -4.28
N SER A 15 -23.93 -29.27 -5.22
CA SER A 15 -23.76 -29.07 -6.66
C SER A 15 -25.05 -28.51 -7.24
N SER A 16 -24.97 -27.46 -8.04
CA SER A 16 -26.12 -26.94 -8.79
C SER A 16 -25.74 -26.76 -10.25
N SER A 17 -26.32 -27.60 -11.09
CA SER A 17 -26.31 -27.55 -12.54
C SER A 17 -27.52 -26.73 -13.01
N SER A 18 -27.31 -25.70 -13.83
CA SER A 18 -28.41 -25.01 -14.51
C SER A 18 -28.14 -24.88 -16.01
N SER A 19 -29.08 -25.41 -16.77
CA SER A 19 -29.14 -25.49 -18.22
C SER A 19 -29.44 -24.13 -18.87
N SER A 20 -28.74 -23.82 -19.96
CA SER A 20 -28.96 -22.63 -20.78
C SER A 20 -30.12 -22.80 -21.78
N PRO A 21 -31.04 -21.84 -21.91
CA PRO A 21 -32.00 -21.80 -23.02
C PRO A 21 -31.43 -21.07 -24.24
N SER A 22 -31.54 -21.69 -25.42
CA SER A 22 -31.23 -21.09 -26.72
C SER A 22 -32.40 -20.26 -27.21
N THR A 23 -32.29 -18.94 -27.13
CA THR A 23 -33.23 -17.98 -27.74
C THR A 23 -32.73 -17.58 -29.13
N SER A 24 -33.52 -17.92 -30.15
CA SER A 24 -33.32 -17.51 -31.55
C SER A 24 -33.71 -16.04 -31.72
N LEU A 25 -32.73 -15.20 -32.08
CA LEU A 25 -32.90 -13.76 -32.29
C LEU A 25 -33.21 -13.48 -33.77
N SER A 26 -34.40 -12.94 -34.03
CA SER A 26 -34.81 -12.44 -35.34
C SER A 26 -34.22 -11.05 -35.57
N ILE A 27 -33.41 -10.88 -36.62
CA ILE A 27 -32.67 -9.65 -36.93
C ILE A 27 -33.54 -8.72 -37.80
N PRO A 28 -33.84 -7.48 -37.37
CA PRO A 28 -34.51 -6.49 -38.23
C PRO A 28 -33.53 -5.89 -39.26
N PRO A 29 -34.04 -5.44 -40.44
CA PRO A 29 -33.21 -4.85 -41.47
C PRO A 29 -32.63 -3.49 -41.05
N PHE A 30 -31.37 -3.25 -41.42
CA PHE A 30 -30.62 -2.04 -41.11
C PHE A 30 -31.15 -0.80 -41.86
N PRO A 31 -31.32 0.36 -41.20
CA PRO A 31 -31.51 1.64 -41.88
C PRO A 31 -30.19 2.14 -42.49
N THR A 32 -30.20 2.43 -43.79
CA THR A 32 -29.06 2.84 -44.64
C THR A 32 -28.67 4.32 -44.52
N SER A 33 -28.75 4.91 -43.33
CA SER A 33 -28.26 6.27 -43.12
C SER A 33 -27.02 6.24 -42.23
N ILE A 34 -25.86 6.29 -42.86
CA ILE A 34 -24.56 6.38 -42.17
C ILE A 34 -24.38 7.86 -41.78
N PRO A 35 -24.44 8.22 -40.48
CA PRO A 35 -24.09 9.57 -40.06
C PRO A 35 -22.59 9.80 -40.31
N PRO A 36 -22.17 11.05 -40.60
CA PRO A 36 -20.75 11.38 -40.75
C PRO A 36 -19.99 10.99 -39.47
N PRO A 37 -18.72 10.55 -39.60
CA PRO A 37 -17.94 10.14 -38.44
C PRO A 37 -17.81 11.33 -37.47
N PRO A 38 -18.04 11.14 -36.16
CA PRO A 38 -17.79 12.19 -35.19
C PRO A 38 -16.29 12.51 -35.20
N THR A 39 -15.93 13.68 -35.72
CA THR A 39 -14.58 14.25 -35.56
C THR A 39 -14.45 14.80 -34.15
N SER A 40 -14.43 13.90 -33.17
CA SER A 40 -14.02 14.18 -31.82
C SER A 40 -13.03 13.08 -31.46
N ASN A 41 -11.76 13.28 -31.82
CA ASN A 41 -10.72 12.56 -31.11
C ASN A 41 -10.93 12.89 -29.63
N PRO A 42 -11.26 11.91 -28.78
CA PRO A 42 -11.30 12.18 -27.35
C PRO A 42 -9.92 12.74 -26.97
N PRO A 43 -9.84 13.73 -26.06
CA PRO A 43 -8.56 14.14 -25.52
C PRO A 43 -7.82 12.86 -25.07
N PRO A 44 -6.50 12.76 -25.31
CA PRO A 44 -5.75 11.59 -24.86
C PRO A 44 -6.10 11.37 -23.39
N PRO A 45 -6.40 10.14 -22.97
CA PRO A 45 -6.66 9.87 -21.56
C PRO A 45 -5.51 10.50 -20.80
N THR A 46 -5.82 11.43 -19.89
CA THR A 46 -4.84 11.97 -18.95
C THR A 46 -4.37 10.77 -18.15
N SER A 47 -3.33 10.10 -18.67
CA SER A 47 -2.79 8.88 -18.10
C SER A 47 -2.42 9.25 -16.68
N VAL A 48 -3.16 8.70 -15.72
CA VAL A 48 -2.81 8.82 -14.32
C VAL A 48 -1.33 8.48 -14.25
N PRO A 49 -0.49 9.35 -13.67
CA PRO A 49 0.93 9.09 -13.64
C PRO A 49 1.15 7.67 -13.10
N HIS A 50 2.01 6.87 -13.73
CA HIS A 50 2.17 5.45 -13.34
C HIS A 50 2.47 5.28 -11.84
N TRP A 51 3.10 6.28 -11.21
CA TRP A 51 3.36 6.33 -9.78
C TRP A 51 2.09 6.53 -8.92
N ALA A 52 0.99 7.06 -9.46
CA ALA A 52 -0.29 7.21 -8.77
C ALA A 52 -1.11 5.91 -8.69
N THR A 53 -0.58 4.80 -9.23
CA THR A 53 -1.27 3.51 -9.23
C THR A 53 -1.09 2.82 -7.89
N HIS A 54 -2.19 2.32 -7.32
CA HIS A 54 -2.14 1.44 -6.14
C HIS A 54 -1.27 0.20 -6.40
N LYS A 55 -0.69 -0.36 -5.34
CA LYS A 55 0.20 -1.53 -5.39
C LYS A 55 -0.48 -2.72 -4.71
N PRO A 56 -1.37 -3.47 -5.41
CA PRO A 56 -2.14 -4.55 -4.83
C PRO A 56 -1.24 -5.71 -4.39
N LEU A 57 -1.06 -5.89 -3.08
CA LEU A 57 -0.25 -6.98 -2.55
C LEU A 57 -0.89 -8.35 -2.78
N ALA A 58 -2.22 -8.43 -2.72
CA ALA A 58 -2.95 -9.67 -2.99
C ALA A 58 -2.70 -10.22 -4.40
N ALA A 59 -2.41 -9.36 -5.38
CA ALA A 59 -2.12 -9.76 -6.76
C ALA A 59 -0.79 -10.52 -6.90
N LEU A 60 0.09 -10.46 -5.89
CA LEU A 60 1.36 -11.18 -5.87
C LEU A 60 1.18 -12.68 -5.57
N GLY A 61 0.01 -13.11 -5.08
CA GLY A 61 -0.24 -14.50 -4.69
C GLY A 61 0.58 -14.98 -3.48
N LEU A 62 1.18 -14.04 -2.74
CA LEU A 62 1.98 -14.32 -1.56
C LEU A 62 1.10 -14.30 -0.30
N PRO A 63 1.43 -15.08 0.76
CA PRO A 63 0.71 -15.01 2.01
C PRO A 63 0.82 -13.60 2.63
N MET A 64 -0.31 -12.94 2.89
CA MET A 64 -0.32 -11.59 3.48
C MET A 64 0.38 -11.49 4.84
N ALA A 65 0.47 -12.59 5.59
CA ALA A 65 1.23 -12.62 6.84
C ALA A 65 2.76 -12.54 6.63
N ALA A 66 3.27 -12.71 5.41
CA ALA A 66 4.69 -12.76 5.09
C ALA A 66 5.15 -11.64 4.14
N VAL A 67 4.29 -10.65 3.88
CA VAL A 67 4.56 -9.58 2.91
C VAL A 67 4.53 -8.23 3.61
N ALA A 68 5.41 -7.32 3.21
CA ALA A 68 5.34 -5.91 3.57
C ALA A 68 5.53 -5.06 2.30
N LEU A 69 4.77 -3.97 2.21
CA LEU A 69 4.98 -2.89 1.25
C LEU A 69 5.70 -1.77 1.98
N ILE A 70 6.86 -1.36 1.49
CA ILE A 70 7.59 -0.20 1.98
C ILE A 70 7.44 0.89 0.94
N ASP A 71 6.85 2.02 1.32
CA ASP A 71 6.54 3.13 0.42
C ASP A 71 6.58 4.45 1.16
N ASN A 72 6.67 5.58 0.45
CA ASN A 72 6.56 6.90 1.06
C ASN A 72 5.14 7.46 1.06
N GLU A 73 4.21 6.79 0.38
CA GLU A 73 2.82 7.22 0.30
C GLU A 73 1.86 6.17 0.89
N ALA A 74 1.05 6.59 1.88
CA ALA A 74 -0.02 5.76 2.43
C ALA A 74 -1.06 5.34 1.37
N SER A 75 -1.23 6.15 0.34
CA SER A 75 -2.19 5.94 -0.75
C SER A 75 -1.88 4.70 -1.60
N LYS A 76 -0.67 4.13 -1.53
CA LYS A 76 -0.32 2.97 -2.37
C LYS A 76 -0.96 1.67 -1.90
N GLY A 77 -1.36 1.58 -0.63
CA GLY A 77 -2.08 0.43 -0.11
C GLY A 77 -3.54 0.41 -0.56
N LEU A 78 -4.08 -0.78 -0.81
CA LEU A 78 -5.51 -0.97 -1.00
C LEU A 78 -6.26 -1.15 0.33
N PRO A 79 -7.58 -0.91 0.36
CA PRO A 79 -8.41 -1.24 1.51
C PRO A 79 -8.25 -2.71 1.94
N GLY A 80 -7.90 -2.95 3.20
CA GLY A 80 -7.60 -4.27 3.76
C GLY A 80 -6.12 -4.69 3.70
N GLU A 81 -5.26 -3.94 3.01
CA GLU A 81 -3.80 -4.17 2.93
C GLU A 81 -3.00 -3.18 3.78
N GLU A 82 -3.66 -2.24 4.47
CA GLU A 82 -3.01 -1.15 5.20
C GLU A 82 -2.10 -1.67 6.32
N SER A 83 -2.43 -2.83 6.89
CA SER A 83 -1.58 -3.46 7.91
C SER A 83 -0.23 -3.94 7.39
N ASN A 84 -0.09 -4.10 6.07
CA ASN A 84 1.14 -4.53 5.44
C ASN A 84 1.99 -3.36 4.93
N LEU A 85 1.49 -2.12 5.07
CA LEU A 85 2.15 -0.92 4.58
C LEU A 85 3.03 -0.29 5.67
N LEU A 86 4.31 -0.11 5.34
CA LEU A 86 5.29 0.67 6.07
C LEU A 86 5.49 1.99 5.32
N VAL A 87 4.94 3.06 5.86
CA VAL A 87 5.12 4.41 5.31
C VAL A 87 6.42 4.99 5.84
N MET A 88 7.33 5.33 4.93
CA MET A 88 8.65 5.88 5.21
C MET A 88 8.76 7.33 4.72
N PRO A 89 9.56 8.18 5.36
CA PRO A 89 9.81 9.53 4.86
C PRO A 89 10.48 9.48 3.47
N THR A 90 10.17 10.47 2.63
CA THR A 90 10.78 10.61 1.30
C THR A 90 12.24 11.02 1.42
N TRP A 91 13.11 10.42 0.61
CA TRP A 91 14.54 10.78 0.50
C TRP A 91 14.76 11.93 -0.51
N GLU A 92 13.89 12.94 -0.55
CA GLU A 92 14.01 14.01 -1.57
C GLU A 92 14.73 15.26 -1.06
N GLU A 93 15.01 15.37 0.24
CA GLU A 93 15.68 16.52 0.81
C GLU A 93 17.08 16.13 1.32
N ALA A 94 18.09 16.86 0.87
CA ALA A 94 19.52 16.61 1.07
C ALA A 94 20.02 16.72 2.53
N ASP A 95 19.09 16.79 3.49
CA ASP A 95 19.36 16.99 4.92
C ASP A 95 19.24 15.70 5.73
N ASP A 96 19.24 14.52 5.08
CA ASP A 96 19.28 13.19 5.70
C ASP A 96 18.16 12.92 6.74
N LEU A 97 17.08 13.71 6.74
CA LEU A 97 15.98 13.64 7.73
C LEU A 97 15.29 12.26 7.81
N GLY A 98 15.50 11.39 6.82
CA GLY A 98 15.01 10.01 6.83
C GLY A 98 15.99 8.97 7.40
N GLU A 99 17.27 9.29 7.61
CA GLU A 99 18.33 8.31 7.92
C GLU A 99 17.99 7.50 9.18
N ALA A 100 17.63 8.18 10.27
CA ALA A 100 17.26 7.52 11.52
C ALA A 100 16.05 6.58 11.35
N ALA A 101 15.06 6.96 10.54
CA ALA A 101 13.90 6.11 10.26
C ALA A 101 14.32 4.85 9.48
N PHE A 102 15.19 5.00 8.48
CA PHE A 102 15.72 3.89 7.70
C PHE A 102 16.62 2.96 8.51
N GLU A 103 17.45 3.49 9.40
CA GLU A 103 18.27 2.68 10.32
C GLU A 103 17.38 1.80 11.22
N ILE A 104 16.33 2.38 11.80
CA ILE A 104 15.34 1.64 12.58
C ILE A 104 14.69 0.56 11.72
N LEU A 105 14.19 0.91 10.53
CA LEU A 105 13.56 -0.03 9.62
C LEU A 105 14.47 -1.23 9.33
N VAL A 106 15.71 -0.99 8.90
CA VAL A 106 16.66 -2.06 8.54
C VAL A 106 16.99 -2.91 9.76
N ARG A 107 17.29 -2.28 10.90
CA ARG A 107 17.62 -3.01 12.14
C ARG A 107 16.48 -3.91 12.59
N GLU A 108 15.25 -3.40 12.58
CA GLU A 108 14.10 -4.18 13.03
C GLU A 108 13.77 -5.31 12.05
N LEU A 109 13.80 -5.07 10.74
CA LEU A 109 13.57 -6.10 9.72
C LEU A 109 14.59 -7.25 9.81
N LEU A 110 15.87 -6.94 10.05
CA LEU A 110 16.92 -7.94 10.23
C LEU A 110 16.79 -8.73 11.53
N ALA A 111 16.12 -8.18 12.54
CA ALA A 111 15.89 -8.82 13.83
C ALA A 111 14.62 -9.67 13.88
N LEU A 112 13.80 -9.66 12.82
CA LEU A 112 12.53 -10.40 12.81
C LEU A 112 12.77 -11.92 12.81
N PRO A 113 12.11 -12.68 13.70
CA PRO A 113 12.08 -14.12 13.61
C PRO A 113 11.38 -14.59 12.33
N ILE A 114 11.78 -15.75 11.82
CA ILE A 114 11.12 -16.36 10.66
C ILE A 114 9.69 -16.75 11.03
N GLY A 115 8.74 -16.44 10.14
CA GLY A 115 7.33 -16.85 10.28
C GLY A 115 6.48 -15.94 11.17
N VAL A 116 6.98 -14.78 11.59
CA VAL A 116 6.15 -13.75 12.23
C VAL A 116 5.15 -13.16 11.27
N ASP A 117 4.02 -12.68 11.80
CA ASP A 117 3.00 -12.00 11.02
C ASP A 117 3.43 -10.55 10.74
N MET A 118 3.84 -10.29 9.50
CA MET A 118 4.28 -8.98 9.02
C MET A 118 3.25 -7.88 9.25
N ARG A 119 1.95 -8.20 9.37
CA ARG A 119 0.92 -7.19 9.65
C ARG A 119 1.07 -6.55 11.02
N VAL A 120 1.52 -7.35 12.00
CA VAL A 120 1.77 -6.87 13.37
C VAL A 120 3.10 -6.11 13.39
N GLU A 121 4.11 -6.67 12.74
CA GLU A 121 5.46 -6.10 12.73
C GLU A 121 5.52 -4.79 11.93
N CYS A 122 4.84 -4.66 10.79
CA CYS A 122 4.78 -3.42 10.02
C CYS A 122 4.24 -2.26 10.88
N ARG A 123 3.18 -2.48 11.66
CA ARG A 123 2.65 -1.43 12.55
C ARG A 123 3.65 -1.04 13.63
N ARG A 124 4.32 -2.02 14.24
CA ARG A 124 5.31 -1.79 15.30
C ARG A 124 6.53 -1.04 14.75
N ILE A 125 7.11 -1.54 13.67
CA ILE A 125 8.30 -0.97 13.02
C ILE A 125 7.98 0.42 12.48
N GLY A 126 6.84 0.59 11.81
CA GLY A 126 6.39 1.88 11.28
C GLY A 126 6.24 2.93 12.38
N ALA A 127 5.66 2.57 13.53
CA ALA A 127 5.56 3.48 14.67
C ALA A 127 6.94 3.88 15.23
N MET A 128 7.89 2.95 15.29
CA MET A 128 9.26 3.24 15.74
C MET A 128 10.02 4.13 14.75
N ALA A 129 9.93 3.84 13.46
CA ALA A 129 10.57 4.61 12.40
C ALA A 129 10.01 6.05 12.34
N ALA A 130 8.69 6.21 12.45
CA ALA A 130 8.05 7.52 12.51
C ALA A 130 8.49 8.33 13.74
N ALA A 131 8.58 7.69 14.91
CA ALA A 131 9.07 8.35 16.12
C ALA A 131 10.53 8.80 15.99
N ALA A 132 11.38 7.99 15.35
CA ALA A 132 12.76 8.34 15.08
C ALA A 132 12.89 9.53 14.11
N HIS A 133 12.07 9.55 13.06
CA HIS A 133 12.00 10.66 12.11
C HIS A 133 11.64 11.98 12.78
N VAL A 134 10.55 12.00 13.56
CA VAL A 134 10.12 13.20 14.29
C VAL A 134 11.19 13.68 15.29
N ALA A 135 11.87 12.74 15.95
CA ALA A 135 12.97 13.09 16.85
C ALA A 135 14.13 13.78 16.11
N ASP A 136 14.47 13.32 14.91
CA ASP A 136 15.53 13.93 14.12
C ASP A 136 15.13 15.30 13.56
N GLU A 137 13.90 15.45 13.04
CA GLU A 137 13.35 16.75 12.62
C GLU A 137 13.43 17.79 13.74
N THR A 138 13.01 17.42 14.96
CA THR A 138 13.07 18.33 16.11
C THR A 138 14.51 18.70 16.50
N ALA A 139 15.46 17.78 16.33
CA ALA A 139 16.87 18.02 16.60
C ALA A 139 17.52 18.93 15.54
N VAL A 140 17.12 18.80 14.27
CA VAL A 140 17.54 19.68 13.17
C VAL A 140 17.00 21.10 13.40
N GLU A 141 15.71 21.24 13.69
CA GLU A 141 15.10 22.55 13.91
C GLU A 141 15.70 23.26 15.13
N LYS A 142 15.93 22.54 16.23
CA LYS A 142 16.62 23.10 17.40
C LYS A 142 18.02 23.64 17.05
N ARG A 143 18.81 22.88 16.27
CA ARG A 143 20.15 23.30 15.82
C ARG A 143 20.08 24.53 14.92
N ARG A 144 19.04 24.65 14.09
CA ARG A 144 18.81 25.83 13.24
C ARG A 144 18.55 27.08 14.08
N LEU A 145 17.64 27.01 15.03
CA LEU A 145 17.30 28.12 15.93
C LEU A 145 18.50 28.55 16.80
N GLU A 146 19.29 27.60 17.31
CA GLU A 146 20.51 27.91 18.07
C GLU A 146 21.56 28.65 17.22
N LYS A 147 21.69 28.30 15.93
CA LYS A 147 22.59 28.99 15.00
C LYS A 147 22.12 30.42 14.71
N GLU A 148 20.81 30.62 14.50
CA GLU A 148 20.21 31.94 14.26
C GLU A 148 20.40 32.87 15.46
N GLN A 149 20.06 32.42 16.68
CA GLN A 149 20.26 33.22 17.90
C GLN A 149 21.73 33.58 18.15
N LYS A 150 22.66 32.68 17.80
CA LYS A 150 24.09 32.94 17.92
C LYS A 150 24.58 33.98 16.92
N LEU A 151 23.98 34.04 15.73
CA LEU A 151 24.30 35.05 14.71
C LEU A 151 23.80 36.43 15.13
N GLU A 152 22.57 36.51 15.66
CA GLU A 152 21.99 37.76 16.18
C GLU A 152 22.82 38.36 17.32
N ARG A 153 23.39 37.54 18.20
CA ARG A 153 24.25 38.02 19.30
C ARG A 153 25.62 38.54 18.85
N ARG A 154 26.00 38.33 17.58
CA ARG A 154 27.31 38.71 17.02
C ARG A 154 27.26 39.94 16.12
N GLY A 155 26.06 40.35 15.69
CA GLY A 155 25.82 41.58 14.91
C GLY A 155 25.51 42.76 15.81
#